data_AF-A0AAW9X9V5-F1
#
_entry.id   AF-A0AAW9X9V5-F1
#
_cell.length_a   1.000
_cell.length_b   1.000
_cell.length_c   1.000
_cell.angle_alpha   90.00
_cell.angle_beta   90.00
_cell.angle_gamma   90.00
#
_symmetry.space_group_name_H-M   'P 1'
#
loop_
_entity.id
_entity.type
_entity.pdbx_description
1 polymer ?
#
loop_
_entity_poly.entity_id
_entity_poly.type
_entity_poly.pdbx_seq_one_letter_code
_entity_poly.pdbx_strand_id
1 'polypeptide(L)'
;PQSVTSRIQPGSDVIVCAEMDEQWGYVGAKSRQRWLFYAYDSLRKTVVAHVFGERTMATLGRLMSLLSPFDVVIWMTDGWPLYE
;
A
#
# COMPACT_ATOMS: atom_id res chain seq x y z
N PRO A 1 9.54 3.97 -10.88
CA PRO A 1 8.24 3.26 -10.92
C PRO A 1 7.12 4.21 -10.46
N GLN A 2 5.96 4.17 -11.10
CA GLN A 2 4.80 4.95 -10.66
C GLN A 2 4.18 4.28 -9.42
N SER A 3 3.83 5.07 -8.40
CA SER A 3 3.28 4.58 -7.14
C SER A 3 1.82 4.12 -7.21
N VAL A 4 1.10 4.44 -8.28
CA VAL A 4 -0.30 4.03 -8.50
C VAL A 4 -0.40 3.32 -9.84
N THR A 5 -1.13 2.22 -9.88
CA THR A 5 -1.34 1.45 -11.10
C THR A 5 -2.40 2.12 -11.97
N SER A 6 -2.08 2.40 -13.23
CA SER A 6 -2.99 3.06 -14.19
C SER A 6 -4.20 2.23 -14.62
N ARG A 7 -4.24 0.93 -14.26
CA ARG A 7 -5.35 0.02 -14.59
C ARG A 7 -6.59 0.23 -13.72
N ILE A 8 -6.49 1.02 -12.65
CA ILE A 8 -7.58 1.32 -11.74
C ILE A 8 -7.80 2.83 -11.77
N GLN A 9 -9.03 3.26 -12.10
CA GLN A 9 -9.36 4.66 -12.21
C GLN A 9 -9.99 5.17 -10.91
N PRO A 10 -9.37 6.17 -10.25
CA PRO A 10 -9.96 6.75 -9.05
C PRO A 10 -11.31 7.41 -9.37
N GLY A 11 -12.27 7.27 -8.46
CA GLY A 11 -13.65 7.74 -8.63
C GLY A 11 -14.56 6.90 -9.55
N SER A 12 -14.03 5.87 -10.23
CA SER A 12 -14.84 4.93 -11.04
C SER A 12 -14.79 3.49 -10.51
N ASP A 13 -13.66 3.10 -9.91
CA ASP A 13 -13.44 1.76 -9.41
C ASP A 13 -13.49 1.70 -7.87
N VAL A 14 -14.33 0.81 -7.34
CA VAL A 14 -14.35 0.44 -5.92
C VAL A 14 -13.22 -0.55 -5.65
N ILE A 15 -12.41 -0.28 -4.61
CA ILE A 15 -11.39 -1.20 -4.11
C ILE A 15 -12.03 -2.03 -2.99
N VAL A 16 -12.31 -3.30 -3.28
CA VAL A 16 -13.14 -4.13 -2.40
C VAL A 16 -12.39 -4.58 -1.14
N CYS A 17 -11.09 -4.83 -1.27
CA CYS A 17 -10.22 -5.25 -0.18
C CYS A 17 -8.84 -4.68 -0.46
N ALA A 18 -8.30 -3.86 0.44
CA ALA A 18 -6.92 -3.42 0.39
C ALA A 18 -6.16 -4.18 1.49
N GLU A 19 -5.43 -5.22 1.10
CA GLU A 19 -4.46 -5.86 1.98
C GLU A 19 -3.24 -4.93 2.08
N MET A 20 -2.91 -4.53 3.31
CA MET A 20 -1.74 -3.71 3.59
C MET A 20 -0.67 -4.62 4.18
N ASP A 21 0.38 -4.85 3.41
CA ASP A 21 1.44 -5.76 3.79
C ASP A 21 2.81 -5.11 3.56
N GLU A 22 3.77 -5.56 4.35
CA GLU A 22 5.08 -4.96 4.50
C GLU A 22 6.15 -5.94 4.00
N GLN A 23 6.68 -5.69 2.81
CA GLN A 23 7.84 -6.43 2.34
C GLN A 23 9.11 -5.62 2.60
N TRP A 24 10.11 -6.23 3.23
CA TRP A 24 11.43 -5.61 3.44
C TRP A 24 12.52 -6.29 2.61
N GLY A 25 13.48 -5.47 2.17
CA GLY A 25 14.68 -5.93 1.48
C GLY A 25 15.84 -4.97 1.71
N TYR A 26 17.02 -5.31 1.20
CA TYR A 26 18.19 -4.44 1.25
C TYR A 26 18.79 -4.24 -0.13
N VAL A 27 19.22 -3.00 -0.42
CA VAL A 27 19.90 -2.68 -1.68
C VAL A 27 21.40 -2.57 -1.42
N GLY A 28 22.14 -3.60 -1.82
CA GLY A 28 23.59 -3.70 -1.65
C GLY A 28 24.05 -4.04 -0.23
N ALA A 29 23.56 -3.33 0.79
CA ALA A 29 23.96 -3.52 2.19
C ALA A 29 22.77 -3.59 3.15
N LYS A 30 22.86 -4.42 4.19
CA LYS A 30 21.81 -4.61 5.21
C LYS A 30 21.44 -3.33 5.97
N SER A 31 22.33 -2.35 6.07
CA SER A 31 22.02 -1.02 6.65
C SER A 31 21.13 -0.16 5.75
N ARG A 32 20.93 -0.55 4.49
CA ARG A 32 20.07 0.13 3.50
C ARG A 32 18.78 -0.65 3.31
N GLN A 33 18.10 -0.95 4.41
CA GLN A 33 16.77 -1.54 4.36
C GLN A 33 15.78 -0.61 3.66
N ARG A 34 14.86 -1.22 2.93
CA ARG A 34 13.74 -0.55 2.26
C ARG A 34 12.48 -1.34 2.58
N TRP A 35 11.46 -0.62 3.01
CA TRP A 35 10.13 -1.17 3.23
C TRP A 35 9.24 -0.81 2.04
N LEU A 36 8.54 -1.81 1.54
CA LEU A 36 7.48 -1.68 0.55
C LEU A 36 6.16 -1.83 1.29
N PHE A 37 5.36 -0.77 1.26
CA PHE A 37 3.96 -0.81 1.63
C PHE A 37 3.15 -0.82 0.34
N TYR A 38 2.16 -1.71 0.25
CA TYR A 38 1.27 -1.77 -0.90
C TYR A 38 -0.17 -2.01 -0.48
N ALA A 39 -1.09 -1.60 -1.34
CA ALA A 39 -2.50 -1.92 -1.24
C ALA A 39 -2.89 -2.80 -2.43
N TYR A 40 -3.43 -3.97 -2.14
CA TYR A 40 -3.75 -4.97 -3.14
C TYR A 40 -5.25 -5.22 -3.23
N ASP A 41 -5.83 -5.02 -4.42
CA ASP A 41 -7.21 -5.40 -4.74
C ASP A 41 -7.27 -6.92 -4.98
N SER A 42 -7.80 -7.65 -4.00
CA SER A 42 -7.90 -9.11 -4.05
C SER A 42 -8.92 -9.63 -5.08
N LEU A 43 -9.86 -8.79 -5.53
CA LEU A 43 -10.86 -9.13 -6.56
C LEU A 43 -10.23 -9.03 -7.95
N ARG A 44 -9.56 -7.90 -8.24
CA ARG A 44 -8.87 -7.66 -9.53
C ARG A 44 -7.46 -8.25 -9.58
N LYS A 45 -7.02 -8.89 -8.48
CA LYS A 45 -5.68 -9.45 -8.29
C LYS A 45 -4.56 -8.47 -8.67
N THR A 46 -4.73 -7.20 -8.33
CA THR A 46 -3.87 -6.10 -8.80
C THR A 46 -3.47 -5.18 -7.66
N VAL A 47 -2.20 -4.74 -7.65
CA VAL A 47 -1.74 -3.68 -6.74
C VAL A 47 -2.32 -2.34 -7.18
N VAL A 48 -3.04 -1.68 -6.28
CA VAL A 48 -3.62 -0.35 -6.55
C VAL A 48 -2.57 0.73 -6.39
N ALA A 49 -1.93 0.74 -5.23
CA ALA A 49 -0.92 1.73 -4.88
C ALA A 49 0.20 1.08 -4.06
N HIS A 50 1.39 1.65 -4.15
CA HIS A 50 2.53 1.25 -3.34
C HIS A 50 3.46 2.44 -3.04
N VAL A 51 4.12 2.38 -1.90
CA VAL A 51 5.13 3.36 -1.47
C VAL A 51 6.34 2.64 -0.90
N PHE A 52 7.52 3.18 -1.20
CA PHE A 52 8.76 2.75 -0.56
C PHE A 52 9.14 3.75 0.54
N GLY A 53 9.64 3.24 1.67
CA GLY A 53 10.08 4.10 2.75
C GLY A 53 10.67 3.34 3.93
N GLU A 54 10.69 4.02 5.07
CA GLU A 54 10.93 3.41 6.38
C GLU A 54 9.63 2.83 6.94
N ARG A 55 9.73 1.91 7.88
CA ARG A 55 8.60 1.30 8.58
C ARG A 55 7.98 2.25 9.59
N THR A 56 7.28 3.28 9.11
CA THR A 56 6.73 4.37 9.94
C THR A 56 5.32 4.75 9.53
N MET A 57 4.56 5.33 10.47
CA MET A 57 3.24 5.92 10.20
C MET A 57 3.28 7.00 9.12
N ALA A 58 4.40 7.71 8.96
CA ALA A 58 4.55 8.70 7.91
C ALA A 58 4.57 8.06 6.52
N THR A 59 5.23 6.90 6.35
CA THR A 59 5.20 6.14 5.10
C THR A 59 3.80 5.59 4.84
N LEU A 60 3.12 5.08 5.87
CA LEU A 60 1.76 4.59 5.79
C LEU A 60 0.77 5.70 5.35
N GLY A 61 0.86 6.88 5.97
CA GLY A 61 0.03 8.04 5.62
C GLY A 61 0.17 8.48 4.16
N ARG A 62 1.36 8.29 3.56
CA ARG A 62 1.55 8.52 2.12
C ARG A 62 0.78 7.51 1.27
N LEU A 63 0.76 6.23 1.66
CA LEU A 63 -0.05 5.21 0.98
C LEU A 63 -1.54 5.55 1.11
N MET A 64 -2.00 5.92 2.31
CA MET A 64 -3.39 6.34 2.54
C MET A 64 -3.78 7.56 1.70
N SER A 65 -2.87 8.52 1.54
CA SER A 65 -3.10 9.68 0.66
C SER A 65 -3.29 9.28 -0.79
N LEU A 66 -2.53 8.29 -1.28
CA LEU A 66 -2.70 7.75 -2.63
C LEU A 66 -4.02 6.99 -2.80
N LEU A 67 -4.53 6.39 -1.72
CA LEU A 67 -5.78 5.64 -1.72
C LEU A 67 -7.02 6.53 -1.49
N SER A 68 -6.86 7.74 -0.97
CA SER A 68 -7.96 8.69 -0.72
C SER A 68 -8.92 8.94 -1.88
N PRO A 69 -8.50 8.88 -3.16
CA PRO A 69 -9.41 9.06 -4.29
C PRO A 69 -10.16 7.78 -4.71
N PHE A 70 -9.96 6.67 -4.00
CA PHE A 70 -10.61 5.38 -4.26
C PHE A 70 -11.56 5.01 -3.11
N ASP A 71 -12.71 4.43 -3.46
CA ASP A 71 -13.66 3.93 -2.46
C ASP A 71 -13.20 2.55 -1.96
N VAL A 72 -12.44 2.53 -0.86
CA VAL A 72 -11.96 1.29 -0.21
C VAL A 72 -13.01 0.76 0.78
N VAL A 73 -13.53 -0.44 0.53
CA VAL A 73 -14.65 -1.01 1.32
C VAL A 73 -14.15 -1.78 2.56
N ILE A 74 -13.05 -2.53 2.42
CA ILE A 74 -12.49 -3.34 3.50
C ILE A 74 -10.98 -3.11 3.56
N TRP A 75 -10.50 -2.74 4.74
CA TRP A 75 -9.08 -2.72 5.06
C TRP A 75 -8.73 -4.05 5.70
N MET A 76 -7.87 -4.84 5.06
CA MET A 76 -7.29 -6.02 5.67
C MET A 76 -5.87 -5.67 6.10
N THR A 77 -5.76 -5.17 7.31
CA THR A 77 -4.49 -5.00 8.00
C THR A 77 -4.21 -6.30 8.75
N ASP A 78 -2.98 -6.81 8.73
CA ASP A 78 -2.58 -7.73 9.78
C ASP A 78 -2.72 -7.00 11.13
N GLY A 79 -2.94 -7.73 12.23
CA GLY A 79 -3.25 -7.18 13.56
C GLY A 79 -2.07 -6.45 14.22
N TRP A 80 -1.39 -5.61 13.46
CA TRP A 80 -0.21 -4.88 13.86
C TRP A 80 -0.63 -3.67 14.70
N PRO A 81 -0.04 -3.45 15.89
CA PRO A 81 -0.47 -2.38 16.82
C PRO A 81 -0.34 -0.95 16.28
N LEU A 82 0.25 -0.78 15.09
CA LEU A 82 0.37 0.52 14.42
C LEU A 82 -0.92 0.95 13.71
N TYR A 83 -1.87 0.01 13.53
CA TYR A 83 -3.17 0.26 12.91
C TYR A 83 -4.29 0.55 13.93
N GLU A 84 -4.02 0.39 15.24
CA GLU A 84 -4.92 0.78 16.34
C GLU A 84 -4.80 2.28 16.72
#